data_AF-A0A951XD24-F1
#
_entry.id   AF-A0A951XD24-F1
#
_cell.length_a   1.000
_cell.length_b   1.000
_cell.length_c   1.000
_cell.angle_alpha   90.00
_cell.angle_beta   90.00
_cell.angle_gamma   90.00
#
_symmetry.space_group_name_H-M   'P 1'
#
loop_
_entity.id
_entity.type
_entity.pdbx_description
1 polymer ?
#
loop_
_entity_poly.entity_id
_entity_poly.type
_entity_poly.pdbx_seq_one_letter_code
_entity_poly.pdbx_strand_id
1 'polypeptide(L)'
;LDELQKHFAQAKEQMKKDSTRAILKNTVETTMHITTGEAEFKKQLVEQGINTVVRRNDEGRIYGITFIDHESRAVWNGSALDKNLAANVFNDLWKGQVVEQRNDADHTVLPTTTGKGVADEKEETHELFDFLHAAQPDYATDDVGLIDGLGGLLPEAQGEDYEEQAFANRMKKKRTRKRPGRQR
;
A
#
# COMPACT_ATOMS: atom_id res chain seq x y z
N LEU A 1 3.09 -21.49 15.76
CA LEU A 1 2.10 -20.60 15.11
C LEU A 1 1.16 -19.95 16.13
N ASP A 2 0.66 -20.71 17.12
CA ASP A 2 -0.34 -20.24 18.09
C ASP A 2 0.11 -19.03 18.94
N GLU A 3 1.38 -18.97 19.35
CA GLU A 3 1.91 -17.85 20.13
C GLU A 3 1.90 -16.53 19.32
N LEU A 4 2.22 -16.61 18.03
CA LEU A 4 2.20 -15.45 17.13
C LEU A 4 0.77 -14.95 16.90
N GLN A 5 -0.18 -15.86 16.70
CA GLN A 5 -1.60 -15.50 16.58
C GLN A 5 -2.12 -14.82 17.85
N LYS A 6 -1.73 -15.32 19.02
CA LYS A 6 -2.07 -14.71 20.31
C LYS A 6 -1.49 -13.30 20.43
N HIS A 7 -0.24 -13.10 20.03
CA HIS A 7 0.39 -11.79 20.03
C HIS A 7 -0.34 -10.79 19.13
N PHE A 8 -0.70 -11.19 17.90
CA PHE A 8 -1.48 -10.32 17.00
C PHE A 8 -2.87 -9.98 17.56
N ALA A 9 -3.54 -10.94 18.20
CA ALA A 9 -4.84 -10.69 18.83
C ALA A 9 -4.73 -9.67 19.98
N GLN A 10 -3.70 -9.80 20.82
CA GLN A 10 -3.43 -8.87 21.93
C GLN A 10 -3.09 -7.47 21.42
N ALA A 11 -2.20 -7.35 20.43
CA ALA A 11 -1.85 -6.07 19.81
C ALA A 11 -3.08 -5.37 19.22
N LYS A 12 -3.93 -6.11 18.50
CA LYS A 12 -5.18 -5.58 17.94
C LYS A 12 -6.15 -5.07 19.01
N GLU A 13 -6.18 -5.70 20.18
CA GLU A 13 -7.01 -5.25 21.29
C GLU A 13 -6.44 -3.99 21.96
N GLN A 14 -5.12 -3.92 22.13
CA GLN A 14 -4.44 -2.73 22.64
C GLN A 14 -4.66 -1.52 21.72
N MET A 15 -4.52 -1.69 20.41
CA MET A 15 -4.77 -0.63 19.42
C MET A 15 -6.20 -0.09 19.44
N LYS A 16 -7.19 -0.91 19.86
CA LYS A 16 -8.58 -0.44 19.99
C LYS A 16 -8.82 0.40 21.24
N LYS A 17 -8.05 0.14 22.29
CA LYS A 17 -8.16 0.81 23.60
C LYS A 17 -7.31 2.09 23.66
N ASP A 18 -6.37 2.23 22.73
CA ASP A 18 -5.49 3.39 22.64
C ASP A 18 -6.27 4.66 22.31
N SER A 19 -5.97 5.74 23.05
CA SER A 19 -6.56 7.06 22.85
C SER A 19 -6.13 7.68 21.53
N THR A 20 -4.98 7.28 20.98
CA THR A 20 -4.46 7.74 19.68
C THR A 20 -5.46 7.51 18.55
N ARG A 21 -6.17 6.37 18.55
CA ARG A 21 -7.21 6.06 17.56
C ARG A 21 -8.36 7.07 17.62
N ALA A 22 -8.78 7.46 18.82
CA ALA A 22 -9.87 8.42 19.00
C ALA A 22 -9.46 9.83 18.57
N ILE A 23 -8.22 10.22 18.86
CA ILE A 23 -7.63 11.50 18.42
C ILE A 23 -7.59 11.54 16.88
N LEU A 24 -7.00 10.52 16.24
CA LEU A 24 -6.93 10.42 14.79
C LEU A 24 -8.33 10.47 14.15
N LYS A 25 -9.29 9.75 14.72
CA LYS A 25 -10.68 9.78 14.25
C LYS A 25 -11.25 11.20 14.29
N ASN A 26 -11.16 11.87 15.43
CA ASN A 26 -11.71 13.21 15.59
C ASN A 26 -11.04 14.24 14.67
N THR A 27 -9.71 14.14 14.50
CA THR A 27 -8.96 14.97 13.57
C THR A 27 -9.47 14.79 12.14
N VAL A 28 -9.59 13.55 11.68
CA VAL A 28 -10.08 13.24 10.32
C VAL A 28 -11.52 13.70 10.13
N GLU A 29 -12.42 13.48 11.10
CA GLU A 29 -13.81 13.95 11.03
C GLU A 29 -13.88 15.49 10.97
N THR A 30 -13.07 16.18 11.78
CA THR A 30 -13.02 17.64 11.80
C THR A 30 -12.54 18.19 10.45
N THR A 31 -11.45 17.64 9.90
CA THR A 31 -10.95 18.04 8.58
C THR A 31 -11.97 17.75 7.47
N MET A 32 -12.71 16.65 7.57
CA MET A 32 -13.77 16.31 6.62
C MET A 32 -14.93 17.33 6.62
N HIS A 33 -15.19 17.99 7.77
CA HIS A 33 -16.22 19.04 7.85
C HIS A 33 -15.73 20.41 7.39
N ILE A 34 -14.42 20.68 7.48
CA ILE A 34 -13.81 21.96 7.09
C ILE A 34 -13.53 22.00 5.59
N THR A 35 -13.12 20.88 5.01
CA THR A 35 -12.65 20.81 3.63
C THR A 35 -13.69 20.23 2.70
N THR A 36 -13.70 20.67 1.45
CA THR A 36 -14.61 20.14 0.43
C THR A 36 -13.91 19.28 -0.61
N GLY A 37 -12.63 19.54 -0.89
CA GLY A 37 -11.85 18.83 -1.90
C GLY A 37 -10.80 17.87 -1.33
N GLU A 38 -10.49 16.81 -2.08
CA GLU A 38 -9.47 15.83 -1.69
C GLU A 38 -8.08 16.46 -1.49
N ALA A 39 -7.66 17.37 -2.36
CA ALA A 39 -6.34 17.99 -2.27
C ALA A 39 -6.21 18.86 -1.01
N GLU A 40 -7.25 19.62 -0.68
CA GLU A 40 -7.30 20.44 0.53
C GLU A 40 -7.35 19.57 1.79
N PHE A 41 -8.18 18.53 1.77
CA PHE A 41 -8.27 17.53 2.83
C PHE A 41 -6.91 16.89 3.12
N LYS A 42 -6.20 16.42 2.08
CA LYS A 42 -4.85 15.84 2.22
C LYS A 42 -3.87 16.86 2.79
N LYS A 43 -3.89 18.10 2.31
CA LYS A 43 -3.00 19.16 2.78
C LYS A 43 -3.19 19.45 4.27
N GLN A 44 -4.44 19.63 4.71
CA GLN A 44 -4.74 19.88 6.13
C GLN A 44 -4.31 18.72 7.02
N LEU A 45 -4.51 17.47 6.59
CA LEU A 45 -4.07 16.32 7.37
C LEU A 45 -2.53 16.22 7.45
N VAL A 46 -1.81 16.55 6.38
CA VAL A 46 -0.34 16.59 6.40
C VAL A 46 0.19 17.61 7.40
N GLU A 47 -0.46 18.77 7.53
CA GLU A 47 -0.13 19.78 8.55
C GLU A 47 -0.33 19.25 9.99
N GLN A 48 -1.22 18.27 10.18
CA GLN A 48 -1.43 17.56 11.44
C GLN A 48 -0.57 16.28 11.57
N GLY A 49 0.39 16.06 10.67
CA GLY A 49 1.25 14.86 10.71
C GLY A 49 0.57 13.58 10.23
N ILE A 50 -0.52 13.67 9.46
CA ILE A 50 -1.30 12.54 8.96
C ILE A 50 -1.27 12.51 7.43
N ASN A 51 -0.71 11.45 6.85
CA ASN A 51 -0.77 11.23 5.41
C ASN A 51 -2.01 10.41 5.03
N THR A 52 -2.62 10.73 3.89
CA THR A 52 -3.79 9.99 3.38
C THR A 52 -3.50 9.37 2.03
N VAL A 53 -3.73 8.06 1.91
CA VAL A 53 -3.64 7.31 0.65
C VAL A 53 -5.04 6.97 0.17
N VAL A 54 -5.40 7.47 -1.00
CA VAL A 54 -6.68 7.21 -1.66
C VAL A 54 -6.45 6.29 -2.84
N ARG A 55 -7.17 5.17 -2.90
CA ARG A 55 -7.05 4.19 -3.98
C ARG A 55 -8.30 4.18 -4.85
N ARG A 56 -8.12 4.29 -6.17
CA ARG A 56 -9.18 4.36 -7.17
C ARG A 56 -9.08 3.22 -8.18
N ASN A 57 -10.22 2.79 -8.70
CA ASN A 57 -10.27 1.90 -9.86
C ASN A 57 -10.17 2.71 -11.16
N ASP A 58 -10.20 2.02 -12.30
CA ASP A 58 -10.08 2.64 -13.63
C ASP A 58 -11.22 3.63 -13.96
N GLU A 59 -12.39 3.43 -13.34
CA GLU A 59 -13.56 4.31 -13.43
C GLU A 59 -13.46 5.55 -12.52
N GLY A 60 -12.38 5.68 -11.76
CA GLY A 60 -12.15 6.77 -10.80
C GLY A 60 -12.87 6.61 -9.46
N ARG A 61 -13.57 5.51 -9.23
CA ARG A 61 -14.26 5.20 -7.96
C ARG A 61 -13.24 4.87 -6.88
N ILE A 62 -13.39 5.49 -5.71
CA ILE A 62 -12.56 5.20 -4.54
C ILE A 62 -13.02 3.87 -3.93
N TYR A 63 -12.11 2.90 -3.87
CA TYR A 63 -12.38 1.60 -3.22
C TYR A 63 -11.66 1.45 -1.88
N GLY A 64 -10.65 2.28 -1.61
CA GLY A 64 -9.89 2.24 -0.37
C GLY A 64 -9.36 3.61 0.04
N ILE A 65 -9.34 3.84 1.34
CA ILE A 65 -8.70 5.01 1.95
C ILE A 65 -7.93 4.55 3.19
N THR A 66 -6.71 5.05 3.35
CA THR A 66 -5.81 4.72 4.47
C THR A 66 -5.22 6.00 5.04
N PHE A 67 -5.21 6.11 6.36
CA PHE A 67 -4.59 7.18 7.14
C PHE A 67 -3.31 6.66 7.79
N ILE A 68 -2.23 7.40 7.64
CA ILE A 68 -0.90 7.11 8.19
C ILE A 68 -0.61 8.23 9.18
N ASP A 69 -0.66 7.89 10.45
CA ASP A 69 -0.35 8.81 11.54
C ASP A 69 1.13 8.64 11.93
N HIS A 70 1.92 9.67 11.69
CA HIS A 70 3.34 9.66 12.00
C HIS A 70 3.63 9.85 13.49
N GLU A 71 2.73 10.48 14.25
CA GLU A 71 2.89 10.70 15.68
C GLU A 71 2.73 9.38 16.45
N SER A 72 1.63 8.66 16.22
CA SER A 72 1.39 7.36 16.85
C SER A 72 2.11 6.20 16.16
N ARG A 73 2.74 6.44 15.00
CA ARG A 73 3.36 5.41 14.14
C ARG A 73 2.38 4.29 13.77
N ALA A 74 1.12 4.65 13.56
CA ALA A 74 0.05 3.72 13.27
C ALA A 74 -0.58 3.99 11.90
N VAL A 75 -1.06 2.91 11.28
CA VAL A 75 -1.75 2.97 9.99
C VAL A 75 -3.16 2.42 10.14
N TRP A 76 -4.15 3.18 9.69
CA TRP A 76 -5.55 2.84 9.81
C TRP A 76 -6.24 2.89 8.47
N ASN A 77 -6.92 1.80 8.10
CA ASN A 77 -7.90 1.85 7.03
C ASN A 77 -9.09 2.69 7.51
N GLY A 78 -9.64 3.54 6.65
CA GLY A 78 -10.72 4.45 7.04
C GLY A 78 -11.94 3.73 7.62
N SER A 79 -12.34 2.62 7.00
CA SER A 79 -13.43 1.76 7.51
C SER A 79 -13.13 1.05 8.83
N ALA A 80 -11.85 0.89 9.20
CA ALA A 80 -11.43 0.37 10.49
C ALA A 80 -11.41 1.47 11.57
N LEU A 81 -11.23 2.73 11.16
CA LEU A 81 -11.31 3.88 12.04
C LEU A 81 -12.78 4.14 12.42
N ASP A 82 -13.64 4.36 11.43
CA ASP A 82 -15.09 4.50 11.59
C ASP A 82 -15.84 4.20 10.27
N LYS A 83 -17.12 3.85 10.34
CA LYS A 83 -17.97 3.64 9.16
C LYS A 83 -18.13 4.93 8.34
N ASN A 84 -18.19 6.09 9.00
CA ASN A 84 -18.30 7.39 8.34
C ASN A 84 -17.02 7.80 7.62
N LEU A 85 -15.90 7.14 7.93
CA LEU A 85 -14.61 7.36 7.29
C LEU A 85 -14.28 6.27 6.26
N ALA A 86 -15.28 5.49 5.85
CA ALA A 86 -15.10 4.49 4.81
C ALA A 86 -14.92 5.14 3.43
N ALA A 87 -14.21 4.44 2.54
CA ALA A 87 -13.95 4.86 1.17
C ALA A 87 -15.22 5.27 0.39
N ASN A 88 -16.35 4.60 0.62
CA ASN A 88 -17.62 4.94 -0.03
C ASN A 88 -18.11 6.35 0.33
N VAL A 89 -17.89 6.80 1.56
CA VAL A 89 -18.31 8.14 2.01
C VAL A 89 -17.48 9.21 1.31
N PHE A 90 -16.16 9.02 1.27
CA PHE A 90 -15.26 9.90 0.53
C PHE A 90 -15.51 9.87 -0.98
N ASN A 91 -15.85 8.70 -1.53
CA ASN A 91 -16.23 8.58 -2.92
C ASN A 91 -17.44 9.44 -3.24
N ASP A 92 -18.41 9.55 -2.34
CA ASP A 92 -19.60 10.38 -2.50
C ASP A 92 -19.29 11.87 -2.27
N LEU A 93 -18.45 12.19 -1.29
CA LEU A 93 -18.05 13.56 -0.96
C LEU A 93 -17.29 14.23 -2.11
N TRP A 94 -16.36 13.51 -2.75
CA TRP A 94 -15.51 14.05 -3.81
C TRP A 94 -16.03 13.76 -5.23
N LYS A 95 -17.29 13.34 -5.39
CA LYS A 95 -17.89 13.15 -6.73
C LYS A 95 -17.84 14.46 -7.51
N GLY A 96 -17.30 14.41 -8.72
CA GLY A 96 -17.19 15.56 -9.61
C GLY A 96 -15.97 16.45 -9.38
N GLN A 97 -15.14 16.15 -8.37
CA GLN A 97 -13.85 16.82 -8.13
C GLN A 97 -12.67 16.00 -8.64
N VAL A 98 -12.88 15.17 -9.68
CA VAL A 98 -11.81 14.40 -10.33
C VAL A 98 -10.92 15.39 -11.09
N VAL A 99 -10.08 16.10 -10.36
CA VAL A 99 -8.86 16.69 -10.87
C VAL A 99 -7.88 15.53 -10.98
N GLU A 100 -7.55 15.20 -12.21
CA GLU A 100 -6.42 14.40 -12.67
C GLU A 100 -5.32 14.25 -11.60
N GLN A 101 -5.41 13.20 -10.78
CA GLN A 101 -4.27 12.60 -10.08
C GLN A 101 -4.02 11.23 -10.69
N ARG A 102 -3.97 11.17 -12.02
CA ARG A 102 -3.09 10.21 -12.69
C ARG A 102 -1.74 10.91 -12.75
N ASN A 103 -0.75 10.31 -12.11
CA ASN A 103 0.66 10.74 -12.02
C ASN A 103 1.02 11.62 -10.81
N ASP A 104 1.03 11.01 -9.63
CA ASP A 104 2.12 11.22 -8.66
C ASP A 104 2.67 9.83 -8.27
N ALA A 105 2.95 9.04 -9.30
CA ALA A 105 4.06 8.10 -9.25
C ALA A 105 5.25 8.82 -9.90
N ASP A 106 5.65 9.95 -9.32
CA ASP A 106 6.93 10.57 -9.62
C ASP A 106 7.72 10.56 -8.32
N HIS A 107 8.56 9.54 -8.22
CA HIS A 107 9.85 9.53 -7.55
C HIS A 107 10.01 10.51 -6.38
N THR A 108 10.23 9.96 -5.18
CA THR A 108 11.21 10.54 -4.26
C THR A 108 12.57 10.48 -4.96
N VAL A 109 12.81 11.35 -5.94
CA VAL A 109 14.13 11.57 -6.52
C VAL A 109 14.90 12.31 -5.44
N LEU A 110 15.91 11.64 -4.91
CA LEU A 110 17.11 12.26 -4.38
C LEU A 110 17.53 13.41 -5.32
N PRO A 111 18.14 14.49 -4.82
CA PRO A 111 18.41 15.67 -5.64
C PRO A 111 19.40 15.36 -6.76
N THR A 112 18.91 15.10 -7.97
CA THR A 112 19.71 15.15 -9.20
C THR A 112 19.69 16.57 -9.72
N THR A 113 20.75 17.32 -9.43
CA THR A 113 21.03 18.60 -10.10
C THR A 113 21.83 18.30 -11.37
N THR A 114 21.19 18.43 -12.53
CA THR A 114 21.88 18.48 -13.82
C THR A 114 22.42 19.90 -14.02
N GLY A 115 23.74 20.06 -14.09
CA GLY A 115 24.30 21.37 -14.41
C GLY A 115 25.82 21.55 -14.32
N LYS A 116 26.57 20.82 -15.15
CA LYS A 116 27.77 21.33 -15.84
C LYS A 116 29.06 21.54 -15.01
N GLY A 117 29.91 20.50 -15.07
CA GLY A 117 31.34 20.65 -15.34
C GLY A 117 32.31 20.58 -14.14
N VAL A 118 33.29 19.69 -14.33
CA VAL A 118 34.67 19.66 -13.79
C VAL A 118 34.95 18.66 -12.66
N ALA A 119 35.85 17.73 -13.02
CA ALA A 119 36.79 16.94 -12.23
C ALA A 119 36.31 15.67 -11.48
N ASP A 120 36.93 14.56 -11.92
CA ASP A 120 37.23 13.31 -11.20
C ASP A 120 37.26 13.42 -9.67
N GLU A 121 36.30 12.80 -8.99
CA GLU A 121 36.45 12.34 -7.61
C GLU A 121 35.80 10.95 -7.47
N LYS A 122 36.61 9.95 -7.12
CA LYS A 122 36.16 8.58 -6.81
C LYS A 122 35.42 8.61 -5.47
N GLU A 123 34.11 8.43 -5.48
CA GLU A 123 33.37 8.12 -4.25
C GLU A 123 33.65 6.67 -3.83
N GLU A 124 34.27 6.52 -2.66
CA GLU A 124 34.45 5.22 -2.01
C GLU A 124 33.09 4.72 -1.48
N THR A 125 32.64 3.59 -1.99
CA THR A 125 31.43 2.91 -1.51
C THR A 125 31.66 2.38 -0.09
N HIS A 126 30.68 2.58 0.78
CA HIS A 126 30.69 2.02 2.14
C HIS A 126 30.85 0.49 2.11
N GLU A 127 31.61 -0.08 3.04
CA GLU A 127 31.97 -1.52 3.13
C GLU A 127 30.82 -2.53 2.96
N LEU A 128 29.56 -2.07 3.12
CA LEU A 128 28.34 -2.89 2.97
C LEU A 128 27.96 -3.20 1.51
N PHE A 129 28.56 -2.53 0.52
CA PHE A 129 28.13 -2.61 -0.89
C PHE A 129 29.23 -3.00 -1.89
N ASP A 130 30.40 -3.43 -1.40
CA ASP A 130 31.58 -3.74 -2.22
C ASP A 130 31.35 -4.92 -3.22
N PHE A 131 30.35 -5.75 -2.96
CA PHE A 131 29.96 -6.87 -3.83
C PHE A 131 29.54 -6.44 -5.25
N LEU A 132 28.96 -5.25 -5.43
CA LEU A 132 28.40 -4.79 -6.71
C LEU A 132 29.47 -4.51 -7.78
N HIS A 133 30.73 -4.35 -7.39
CA HIS A 133 31.84 -3.98 -8.28
C HIS A 133 32.90 -5.06 -8.44
N ALA A 134 32.70 -6.25 -7.87
CA ALA A 134 33.59 -7.38 -8.10
C ALA A 134 33.49 -7.84 -9.56
N ALA A 135 34.42 -7.33 -10.38
CA ALA A 135 34.67 -7.80 -11.72
C ALA A 135 34.90 -9.32 -11.73
N GLN A 136 34.31 -9.95 -12.73
CA GLN A 136 34.30 -11.39 -13.02
C GLN A 136 35.66 -12.06 -12.79
N PRO A 137 35.76 -13.16 -12.01
CA PRO A 137 36.84 -14.11 -12.19
C PRO A 137 36.41 -15.14 -13.22
N ASP A 138 37.17 -15.15 -14.30
CA ASP A 138 37.46 -16.26 -15.18
C ASP A 138 37.79 -17.55 -14.42
N TYR A 139 36.81 -18.45 -14.29
CA TYR A 139 37.06 -19.86 -13.94
C TYR A 139 36.41 -20.79 -14.96
N ALA A 140 37.27 -21.43 -15.74
CA ALA A 140 36.94 -22.69 -16.38
C ALA A 140 36.80 -23.77 -15.30
N THR A 141 35.80 -24.62 -15.50
CA THR A 141 35.61 -25.98 -14.96
C THR A 141 35.30 -26.14 -13.46
N ASP A 142 34.19 -26.87 -13.27
CA ASP A 142 33.82 -27.74 -12.16
C ASP A 142 33.02 -27.14 -10.99
N ASP A 143 31.72 -27.33 -11.15
CA ASP A 143 30.76 -27.80 -10.13
C ASP A 143 30.20 -26.76 -9.13
N VAL A 144 28.90 -26.49 -9.33
CA VAL A 144 27.87 -26.00 -8.39
C VAL A 144 28.29 -25.09 -7.23
N GLY A 145 27.85 -23.83 -7.24
CA GLY A 145 27.78 -23.09 -5.98
C GLY A 145 27.43 -21.61 -6.00
N LEU A 146 27.49 -20.90 -7.14
CA LEU A 146 27.35 -19.43 -7.14
C LEU A 146 26.04 -18.88 -7.73
N ILE A 147 24.97 -19.68 -7.71
CA ILE A 147 23.60 -19.17 -7.90
C ILE A 147 23.05 -18.62 -6.57
N ASP A 148 23.75 -18.87 -5.46
CA ASP A 148 23.35 -18.51 -4.09
C ASP A 148 23.86 -17.11 -3.63
N GLY A 149 24.53 -16.37 -4.52
CA GLY A 149 25.26 -15.15 -4.13
C GLY A 149 24.42 -13.87 -4.01
N LEU A 150 23.45 -13.62 -4.89
CA LEU A 150 22.64 -12.38 -4.84
C LEU A 150 21.44 -12.35 -5.81
N GLY A 151 20.64 -13.43 -5.84
CA GLY A 151 19.48 -13.49 -6.75
C GLY A 151 18.31 -14.41 -6.34
N GLY A 152 18.43 -15.16 -5.25
CA GLY A 152 17.38 -16.06 -4.75
C GLY A 152 16.39 -15.44 -3.76
N LEU A 153 16.42 -14.11 -3.57
CA LEU A 153 15.58 -13.38 -2.61
C LEU A 153 14.28 -12.82 -3.21
N LEU A 154 13.88 -13.35 -4.38
CA LEU A 154 12.52 -13.20 -4.86
C LEU A 154 11.76 -14.45 -4.42
N PRO A 155 10.69 -14.33 -3.61
CA PRO A 155 9.69 -15.39 -3.57
C PRO A 155 9.32 -15.67 -5.02
N GLU A 156 9.47 -16.93 -5.43
CA GLU A 156 8.87 -17.47 -6.64
C GLU A 156 7.51 -16.80 -6.80
N ALA A 157 7.40 -15.96 -7.83
CA ALA A 157 6.14 -15.38 -8.22
C ALA A 157 5.27 -16.55 -8.68
N GLN A 158 4.60 -17.20 -7.72
CA GLN A 158 3.42 -17.97 -7.99
C GLN A 158 2.43 -16.95 -8.53
N GLY A 159 2.43 -16.79 -9.85
CA GLY A 159 1.38 -16.07 -10.54
C GLY A 159 0.09 -16.72 -10.11
N GLU A 160 -0.66 -16.04 -9.24
CA GLU A 160 -2.04 -16.42 -8.97
C GLU A 160 -2.74 -16.38 -10.32
N ASP A 161 -3.10 -17.55 -10.84
CA ASP A 161 -3.78 -17.68 -12.12
C ASP A 161 -5.20 -17.12 -11.97
N TYR A 162 -5.31 -15.79 -12.11
CA TYR A 162 -6.56 -15.03 -11.99
C TYR A 162 -7.64 -15.58 -12.94
N GLU A 163 -7.23 -16.19 -14.06
CA GLU A 163 -8.14 -16.83 -15.00
C GLU A 163 -8.77 -18.09 -14.40
N GLU A 164 -8.00 -18.92 -13.70
CA GLU A 164 -8.49 -20.13 -13.02
C GLU A 164 -9.44 -19.76 -11.85
N GLN A 165 -9.11 -18.70 -11.10
CA GLN A 165 -9.94 -18.20 -10.00
C GLN A 165 -11.29 -17.65 -10.50
N ALA A 166 -11.29 -16.93 -11.63
CA ALA A 166 -12.50 -16.44 -12.28
C ALA A 166 -13.37 -17.58 -12.83
N PHE A 167 -12.74 -18.63 -13.39
CA PHE A 167 -13.43 -19.82 -13.87
C PHE A 167 -14.12 -20.60 -12.73
N ALA A 168 -13.42 -20.83 -11.61
CA ALA A 168 -13.97 -21.48 -10.44
C ALA A 168 -15.20 -20.73 -9.87
N ASN A 169 -15.14 -19.41 -9.83
CA ASN A 169 -16.24 -18.56 -9.39
C ASN A 169 -17.45 -18.62 -10.35
N ARG A 170 -17.21 -18.75 -11.66
CA ARG A 170 -18.25 -18.94 -12.67
C ARG A 170 -18.96 -20.30 -12.53
N MET A 171 -18.23 -21.36 -12.19
CA MET A 171 -18.79 -22.70 -12.00
C MET A 171 -19.66 -22.80 -10.74
N LYS A 172 -19.29 -22.10 -9.66
CA LYS A 172 -20.09 -22.05 -8.42
C LYS A 172 -21.44 -21.33 -8.59
N LYS A 173 -21.52 -20.30 -9.45
CA LYS A 173 -22.77 -19.57 -9.74
C LYS A 173 -23.81 -20.39 -10.52
N LYS A 174 -23.40 -21.47 -11.21
CA LYS A 174 -24.32 -22.35 -11.96
C LYS A 174 -24.95 -23.45 -11.10
N ARG A 175 -24.39 -23.78 -9.94
CA ARG A 175 -24.92 -24.83 -9.04
C ARG A 175 -26.07 -24.35 -8.15
N THR A 176 -26.25 -23.05 -7.94
CA THR A 176 -27.31 -22.47 -7.09
C THR A 176 -28.60 -22.09 -7.82
N ARG A 177 -28.69 -22.31 -9.14
CA ARG A 177 -29.94 -22.10 -9.92
C ARG A 177 -30.61 -23.41 -10.30
N LYS A 178 -30.99 -24.24 -9.33
CA LYS A 178 -32.04 -25.26 -9.52
C LYS A 178 -32.77 -25.55 -8.21
N ARG A 179 -34.01 -25.05 -8.11
CA ARG A 179 -35.22 -25.82 -7.71
C ARG A 179 -36.47 -24.92 -7.81
N PRO A 180 -37.41 -25.16 -8.74
CA PRO A 180 -38.76 -24.64 -8.62
C PRO A 180 -39.57 -25.58 -7.72
N GLY A 181 -39.98 -25.10 -6.56
CA GLY A 181 -40.96 -25.76 -5.70
C GLY A 181 -42.36 -25.30 -6.09
N ARG A 182 -43.14 -26.26 -6.60
CA ARG A 182 -44.46 -26.16 -7.24
C ARG A 182 -45.56 -25.73 -6.24
N GLN A 183 -46.46 -24.85 -6.70
CA GLN A 183 -47.73 -24.52 -6.05
C GLN A 183 -48.61 -25.78 -5.85
N ARG A 184 -49.19 -25.91 -4.66
CA ARG A 184 -50.64 -26.13 -4.42
C ARG A 184 -50.95 -26.00 -2.94
#